data_AF-A0A554KRH1-F1
#
_entry.id   AF-A0A554KRH1-F1
#
_cell.length_a   1.000
_cell.length_b   1.000
_cell.length_c   1.000
_cell.angle_alpha   90.00
_cell.angle_beta   90.00
_cell.angle_gamma   90.00
#
_symmetry.space_group_name_H-M   'P 1'
#
loop_
_entity.id
_entity.type
_entity.pdbx_description
1 polymer ?
#
loop_
_entity_poly.entity_id
_entity_poly.type
_entity_poly.pdbx_seq_one_letter_code
_entity_poly.pdbx_strand_id
1 'polypeptide(L)'
;MQLSKEALFFQSVEGSIILYGNSWGRPLLFSPDGQTFFELNQTGFGGTSEEHDISFEDPHSNKKGRFYRKGDELEMDGKVYKKVDGRSEVEVVPLPTIRQPEYLFGAPDGNYIYVSADKFRYSYESFKLFIGGGEKMREVSIKHVDRYRDGGTTNIETAEGVLYSPTPFRSDAVATWQGDVKLTKLDPTQFHIVETESGVQLQRN
;
A
#
# COMPACT_ATOMS: atom_id res chain seq x y z
N MET A 1 2.09 19.33 7.85
CA MET A 1 3.03 18.49 8.63
C MET A 1 4.36 19.22 8.68
N GLN A 2 5.09 19.25 9.80
CA GLN A 2 6.41 19.88 9.83
C GLN A 2 7.44 18.93 9.20
N LEU A 3 8.15 19.39 8.16
CA LEU A 3 9.20 18.60 7.53
C LEU A 3 10.41 18.49 8.45
N SER A 4 11.15 17.38 8.36
CA SER A 4 12.42 17.25 9.06
C SER A 4 13.44 18.25 8.48
N LYS A 5 14.46 18.61 9.27
CA LYS A 5 15.58 19.43 8.78
C LYS A 5 16.42 18.75 7.69
N GLU A 6 16.18 17.47 7.45
CA GLU A 6 16.88 16.66 6.44
C GLU A 6 16.13 16.63 5.10
N ALA A 7 15.02 17.35 4.98
CA ALA A 7 14.28 17.45 3.73
C ALA A 7 15.10 18.21 2.67
N LEU A 8 15.27 17.61 1.49
CA LEU A 8 15.93 18.23 0.34
C LEU A 8 14.88 18.69 -0.67
N PHE A 9 15.18 19.76 -1.38
CA PHE A 9 14.29 20.35 -2.37
C PHE A 9 15.07 20.47 -3.68
N PHE A 10 14.44 20.13 -4.79
CA PHE A 10 15.01 20.22 -6.13
C PHE A 10 14.10 21.07 -7.00
N GLN A 11 14.63 21.99 -7.78
CA GLN A 11 13.84 22.87 -8.64
C GLN A 11 14.27 22.73 -10.11
N SER A 12 13.30 22.68 -11.01
CA SER A 12 13.52 22.76 -12.46
C SER A 12 13.84 24.19 -12.90
N VAL A 13 14.40 24.34 -14.09
CA VAL A 13 14.64 25.64 -14.72
C VAL A 13 13.34 26.46 -14.91
N GLU A 14 12.20 25.77 -15.02
CA GLU A 14 10.85 26.35 -15.20
C GLU A 14 10.17 26.72 -13.86
N GLY A 15 10.84 26.48 -12.72
CA GLY A 15 10.36 26.87 -11.39
C GLY A 15 9.61 25.79 -10.62
N SER A 16 9.29 24.64 -11.23
CA SER A 16 8.65 23.49 -10.55
C SER A 16 9.58 22.89 -9.49
N ILE A 17 9.12 22.71 -8.24
CA ILE A 17 9.91 22.25 -7.09
C ILE A 17 9.56 20.81 -6.72
N ILE A 18 10.44 19.84 -6.90
CA ILE A 18 10.31 18.51 -6.32
C ILE A 18 10.87 18.50 -4.90
N LEU A 19 10.02 18.24 -3.90
CA LEU A 19 10.52 17.85 -2.58
C LEU A 19 11.03 16.41 -2.65
N TYR A 20 12.27 16.22 -2.22
CA TYR A 20 12.88 14.93 -1.93
C TYR A 20 13.27 14.97 -0.45
N GLY A 21 12.34 14.64 0.43
CA GLY A 21 12.56 14.74 1.87
C GLY A 21 12.37 13.43 2.60
N ASN A 22 13.16 13.22 3.64
CA ASN A 22 12.92 12.21 4.64
C ASN A 22 12.01 12.78 5.74
N SER A 23 10.78 12.28 5.87
CA SER A 23 9.99 12.46 7.09
C SER A 23 9.70 11.08 7.67
N TRP A 24 10.32 10.75 8.81
CA TRP A 24 10.16 9.44 9.48
C TRP A 24 10.50 8.21 8.60
N GLY A 25 11.44 8.35 7.66
CA GLY A 25 11.86 7.29 6.73
C GLY A 25 11.09 7.25 5.41
N ARG A 26 10.14 8.16 5.16
CA ARG A 26 9.29 8.15 3.96
C ARG A 26 9.73 9.24 2.97
N PRO A 27 10.15 8.89 1.74
CA PRO A 27 10.38 9.86 0.68
C PRO A 27 9.05 10.50 0.27
N LEU A 28 9.05 11.80 0.01
CA LEU A 28 7.90 12.52 -0.55
C LEU A 28 8.21 12.87 -2.01
N LEU A 29 7.18 12.98 -2.85
CA LEU A 29 7.27 13.46 -4.22
C LEU A 29 6.26 14.59 -4.45
N PHE A 30 6.71 15.66 -5.09
CA PHE A 30 5.83 16.75 -5.51
C PHE A 30 5.04 16.43 -6.78
N SER A 31 3.74 16.72 -6.75
CA SER A 31 2.89 16.78 -7.94
C SER A 31 3.29 17.95 -8.85
N PRO A 32 3.26 17.79 -10.18
CA PRO A 32 3.49 18.89 -11.13
C PRO A 32 2.55 20.10 -10.97
N ASP A 33 1.47 19.99 -10.20
CA ASP A 33 0.47 21.05 -9.97
C ASP A 33 0.93 22.19 -9.03
N GLY A 34 2.07 22.04 -8.35
CA GLY A 34 2.58 23.08 -7.47
C GLY A 34 2.10 23.00 -6.01
N GLN A 35 1.18 22.09 -5.69
CA GLN A 35 0.35 22.17 -4.47
C GLN A 35 0.29 20.84 -3.69
N THR A 36 0.42 19.70 -4.36
CA THR A 36 0.22 18.39 -3.72
C THR A 36 1.54 17.63 -3.51
N PHE A 37 1.71 17.03 -2.33
CA PHE A 37 2.85 16.15 -2.02
C PHE A 37 2.34 14.73 -1.82
N PHE A 38 2.92 13.78 -2.54
CA PHE A 38 2.64 12.37 -2.43
C PHE A 38 3.69 11.69 -1.57
N GLU A 39 3.26 10.83 -0.65
CA GLU A 39 4.18 9.95 0.04
C GLU A 39 4.61 8.82 -0.91
N LEU A 40 5.91 8.62 -1.12
CA LEU A 40 6.43 7.54 -1.94
C LEU A 40 6.55 6.28 -1.11
N ASN A 41 5.85 5.22 -1.52
CA ASN A 41 5.97 3.90 -0.90
C ASN A 41 7.34 3.30 -1.23
N GLN A 42 8.14 2.96 -0.22
CA GLN A 42 9.53 2.52 -0.40
C GLN A 42 9.64 0.99 -0.54
N THR A 43 10.41 0.55 -1.53
CA THR A 43 11.10 -0.75 -1.50
C THR A 43 12.61 -0.49 -1.66
N GLY A 44 13.40 -0.39 -0.58
CA GLY A 44 14.85 -0.11 -0.67
C GLY A 44 15.46 0.59 0.54
N PHE A 45 16.73 1.03 0.42
CA PHE A 45 17.50 1.71 1.49
C PHE A 45 17.18 3.22 1.54
N GLY A 46 16.91 3.72 2.75
CA GLY A 46 16.46 5.08 3.03
C GLY A 46 17.46 6.17 2.66
N GLY A 47 17.12 6.98 1.66
CA GLY A 47 17.27 8.44 1.58
C GLY A 47 18.66 9.12 1.66
N THR A 48 19.70 8.47 2.19
CA THR A 48 20.98 9.09 2.56
C THR A 48 22.11 8.81 1.58
N SER A 49 21.86 8.09 0.48
CA SER A 49 22.87 7.81 -0.53
C SER A 49 23.06 9.02 -1.46
N GLU A 50 24.29 9.21 -1.96
CA GLU A 50 24.57 10.26 -2.95
C GLU A 50 23.99 9.94 -4.32
N GLU A 51 23.74 8.65 -4.59
CA GLU A 51 23.10 8.17 -5.80
C GLU A 51 21.87 7.34 -5.46
N HIS A 52 20.77 7.64 -6.15
CA HIS A 52 19.52 6.89 -6.00
C HIS A 52 18.86 6.67 -7.35
N ASP A 53 18.25 5.51 -7.48
CA ASP A 53 17.39 5.17 -8.59
C ASP A 53 16.04 4.71 -8.03
N ILE A 54 15.02 5.55 -8.20
CA ILE A 54 13.73 5.40 -7.53
C ILE A 54 12.65 5.34 -8.59
N SER A 55 11.82 4.30 -8.56
CA SER A 55 10.58 4.25 -9.34
C SER A 55 9.39 4.60 -8.45
N PHE A 56 8.36 5.22 -9.02
CA PHE A 56 7.15 5.63 -8.30
C PHE A 56 5.88 5.53 -9.16
N GLU A 57 4.73 5.54 -8.48
CA GLU A 57 3.38 5.60 -9.06
C GLU A 57 2.60 6.69 -8.30
N ASP A 58 2.11 7.69 -9.03
CA ASP A 58 1.19 8.72 -8.54
C ASP A 58 -0.24 8.15 -8.57
N PRO A 59 -0.89 7.96 -7.42
CA PRO A 59 -2.22 7.36 -7.35
C PRO A 59 -3.37 8.29 -7.76
N HIS A 60 -3.15 9.61 -7.83
CA HIS A 60 -4.18 10.56 -8.22
C HIS A 60 -4.26 10.74 -9.74
N SER A 61 -3.10 10.69 -10.41
CA SER A 61 -3.02 10.81 -11.87
C SER A 61 -2.74 9.48 -12.59
N ASN A 62 -2.49 8.40 -11.84
CA ASN A 62 -2.03 7.10 -12.34
C ASN A 62 -0.70 7.19 -13.13
N LYS A 63 0.09 8.23 -12.89
CA LYS A 63 1.37 8.46 -13.58
C LYS A 63 2.46 7.62 -12.92
N LYS A 64 3.17 6.83 -13.71
CA LYS A 64 4.41 6.16 -13.27
C LYS A 64 5.62 6.99 -13.68
N GLY A 65 6.64 7.00 -12.84
CA GLY A 65 7.87 7.71 -13.17
C GLY A 65 9.09 7.11 -12.48
N ARG A 66 10.26 7.66 -12.84
CA ARG A 66 11.55 7.26 -12.30
C ARG A 66 12.39 8.50 -12.03
N PHE A 67 13.09 8.48 -10.91
CA PHE A 67 14.08 9.48 -10.54
C PHE A 67 15.46 8.86 -10.58
N TYR A 68 16.38 9.59 -11.19
CA TYR A 68 17.81 9.35 -10.98
C TYR A 68 18.39 10.53 -10.23
N ARG A 69 18.84 10.31 -9.00
CA ARG A 69 19.58 11.31 -8.22
C ARG A 69 21.07 11.02 -8.31
N LYS A 70 21.84 12.07 -8.55
CA LYS A 70 23.30 12.05 -8.45
C LYS A 70 23.79 13.33 -7.79
N GLY A 71 24.15 13.23 -6.51
CA GLY A 71 24.55 14.37 -5.68
C GLY A 71 23.40 15.38 -5.50
N ASP A 72 23.61 16.58 -6.06
CA ASP A 72 22.68 17.72 -6.01
C ASP A 72 21.84 17.87 -7.28
N GLU A 73 21.82 16.85 -8.13
CA GLU A 73 21.02 16.79 -9.35
C GLU A 73 20.00 15.65 -9.29
N LEU A 74 18.80 15.90 -9.81
CA LEU A 74 17.72 14.94 -9.94
C LEU A 74 17.23 14.97 -11.40
N GLU A 75 17.13 13.81 -12.04
CA GLU A 75 16.54 13.68 -13.38
C GLU A 75 15.18 12.98 -13.31
N MET A 76 14.17 13.54 -13.98
CA MET A 76 12.84 12.95 -14.17
C MET A 76 12.30 13.34 -15.55
N ASP A 77 11.81 12.36 -16.31
CA ASP A 77 11.21 12.57 -17.64
C ASP A 77 12.12 13.40 -18.59
N GLY A 78 13.44 13.20 -18.51
CA GLY A 78 14.44 13.95 -19.29
C GLY A 78 14.65 15.41 -18.85
N LYS A 79 14.01 15.86 -17.76
CA LYS A 79 14.25 17.16 -17.13
C LYS A 79 15.20 17.00 -15.96
N VAL A 80 16.18 17.91 -15.86
CA VAL A 80 17.13 17.99 -14.74
C VAL A 80 16.68 19.07 -13.76
N TYR A 81 16.67 18.72 -12.49
CA TYR A 81 16.33 19.57 -11.35
C TYR A 81 17.58 19.73 -10.49
N LYS A 82 17.81 20.94 -9.96
CA LYS A 82 18.96 21.24 -9.08
C LYS A 82 18.49 21.44 -7.65
N LYS A 83 19.31 21.03 -6.69
CA LYS A 83 19.04 21.26 -5.27
C LYS A 83 18.89 22.76 -4.97
N VAL A 84 17.90 23.11 -4.15
CA VAL A 84 17.61 24.47 -3.68
C VAL A 84 17.39 24.48 -2.17
N ASP A 85 17.50 25.65 -1.57
CA ASP A 85 17.12 25.85 -0.17
C ASP A 85 15.61 25.62 0.00
N GLY A 86 15.27 24.87 1.05
CA GLY A 86 13.92 24.40 1.28
C GLY A 86 12.95 25.45 1.80
N ARG A 87 11.66 25.23 1.56
CA ARG A 87 10.60 25.97 2.28
C ARG A 87 10.44 25.38 3.68
N SER A 88 10.31 26.24 4.68
CA SER A 88 10.11 25.83 6.08
C SER A 88 8.74 25.19 6.34
N GLU A 89 7.76 25.47 5.48
CA GLU A 89 6.39 24.98 5.62
C GLU A 89 5.87 24.44 4.30
N VAL A 90 5.33 23.22 4.34
CA VAL A 90 4.78 22.49 3.22
C VAL A 90 3.51 21.77 3.69
N GLU A 91 2.44 21.89 2.92
CA GLU A 91 1.24 21.09 3.11
C GLU A 91 1.48 19.69 2.52
N VAL A 92 1.30 18.63 3.32
CA VAL A 92 1.45 17.25 2.86
C VAL A 92 0.08 16.63 2.81
N VAL A 93 -0.33 16.17 1.63
CA VAL A 93 -1.62 15.50 1.43
C VAL A 93 -1.39 13.99 1.58
N PRO A 94 -2.16 13.29 2.43
CA PRO A 94 -2.01 11.85 2.56
C PRO A 94 -2.38 11.16 1.24
N LEU A 95 -1.71 10.04 0.94
CA LEU A 95 -2.11 9.17 -0.17
C LEU A 95 -3.58 8.75 -0.01
N PRO A 96 -4.30 8.59 -1.13
CA PRO A 96 -5.68 8.13 -1.08
C PRO A 96 -5.68 6.71 -0.52
N THR A 97 -6.65 6.42 0.34
CA THR A 97 -6.90 5.05 0.82
C THR A 97 -7.52 4.24 -0.31
N ILE A 98 -6.68 3.69 -1.17
CA ILE A 98 -7.08 2.71 -2.18
C ILE A 98 -6.87 1.33 -1.60
N ARG A 99 -7.95 0.56 -1.54
CA ARG A 99 -7.93 -0.82 -1.05
C ARG A 99 -7.54 -1.77 -2.18
N GLN A 100 -6.81 -2.83 -1.84
CA GLN A 100 -6.52 -3.93 -2.77
C GLN A 100 -6.75 -5.29 -2.09
N PRO A 101 -7.10 -6.34 -2.86
CA PRO A 101 -7.17 -7.70 -2.34
C PRO A 101 -5.84 -8.19 -1.77
N GLU A 102 -5.84 -8.64 -0.52
CA GLU A 102 -4.72 -9.40 0.09
C GLU A 102 -5.06 -10.90 0.08
N TYR A 103 -6.27 -11.25 0.51
CA TYR A 103 -6.76 -12.64 0.50
C TYR A 103 -8.20 -12.74 0.02
N LEU A 104 -8.49 -13.80 -0.73
CA LEU A 104 -9.85 -14.20 -1.04
C LEU A 104 -9.97 -15.72 -0.88
N PHE A 105 -10.92 -16.14 -0.06
CA PHE A 105 -11.19 -17.53 0.23
C PHE A 105 -12.67 -17.85 0.08
N GLY A 106 -12.97 -19.05 -0.44
CA GLY A 106 -14.30 -19.65 -0.38
C GLY A 106 -14.38 -20.67 0.74
N ALA A 107 -15.43 -20.59 1.54
CA ALA A 107 -15.77 -21.58 2.56
C ALA A 107 -16.76 -22.64 2.01
N PRO A 108 -16.83 -23.84 2.61
CA PRO A 108 -17.69 -24.93 2.11
C PRO A 108 -19.19 -24.64 2.17
N ASP A 109 -19.60 -23.72 3.03
CA ASP A 109 -20.99 -23.28 3.20
C ASP A 109 -21.45 -22.24 2.16
N GLY A 110 -20.57 -21.89 1.21
CA GLY A 110 -20.84 -20.90 0.17
C GLY A 110 -20.53 -19.46 0.58
N ASN A 111 -20.08 -19.23 1.81
CA ASN A 111 -19.58 -17.92 2.23
C ASN A 111 -18.16 -17.67 1.69
N TYR A 112 -17.79 -16.40 1.65
CA TYR A 112 -16.46 -15.93 1.33
C TYR A 112 -15.82 -15.30 2.55
N ILE A 113 -14.50 -15.38 2.61
CA ILE A 113 -13.66 -14.57 3.49
C ILE A 113 -12.76 -13.74 2.60
N TYR A 114 -12.90 -12.43 2.69
CA TYR A 114 -12.15 -11.47 1.89
C TYR A 114 -11.35 -10.57 2.82
N VAL A 115 -10.08 -10.39 2.51
CA VAL A 115 -9.19 -9.48 3.24
C VAL A 115 -8.63 -8.49 2.25
N SER A 116 -8.79 -7.20 2.56
CA SER A 116 -8.18 -6.12 1.81
C SER A 116 -7.20 -5.35 2.67
N ALA A 117 -6.22 -4.71 2.02
CA ALA A 117 -5.24 -3.84 2.66
C ALA A 117 -5.18 -2.50 1.94
N ASP A 118 -4.62 -1.47 2.58
CA ASP A 118 -4.28 -0.24 1.85
C ASP A 118 -3.13 -0.54 0.87
N LYS A 119 -3.33 -0.21 -0.41
CA LYS A 119 -2.34 -0.41 -1.47
C LYS A 119 -1.08 0.43 -1.23
N PHE A 120 -1.24 1.65 -0.75
CA PHE A 120 -0.15 2.63 -0.66
C PHE A 120 0.38 2.81 0.75
N ARG A 121 -0.43 2.52 1.76
CA ARG A 121 -0.05 2.51 3.18
C ARG A 121 -0.13 1.12 3.76
N TYR A 122 0.39 0.14 3.01
CA TYR A 122 0.33 -1.26 3.39
C TYR A 122 0.95 -1.46 4.78
N SER A 123 0.11 -1.88 5.71
CA SER A 123 0.49 -2.34 7.04
C SER A 123 -0.54 -3.35 7.52
N TYR A 124 -0.20 -4.14 8.54
CA TYR A 124 -1.14 -5.12 9.07
C TYR A 124 -2.35 -4.45 9.75
N GLU A 125 -2.16 -3.26 10.30
CA GLU A 125 -3.23 -2.41 10.84
C GLU A 125 -4.15 -1.85 9.76
N SER A 126 -3.70 -1.84 8.50
CA SER A 126 -4.52 -1.42 7.36
C SER A 126 -5.49 -2.51 6.89
N PHE A 127 -5.38 -3.73 7.42
CA PHE A 127 -6.20 -4.84 7.00
C PHE A 127 -7.66 -4.62 7.38
N LYS A 128 -8.54 -5.05 6.48
CA LYS A 128 -9.97 -5.23 6.76
C LYS A 128 -10.35 -6.65 6.36
N LEU A 129 -11.18 -7.29 7.19
CA LEU A 129 -11.69 -8.63 6.94
C LEU A 129 -13.20 -8.56 6.76
N PHE A 130 -13.70 -9.23 5.74
CA PHE A 130 -15.12 -9.31 5.41
C PHE A 130 -15.56 -10.76 5.28
N ILE A 131 -16.77 -11.06 5.74
CA ILE A 131 -17.38 -12.40 5.68
C ILE A 131 -18.81 -12.31 5.17
N GLY A 132 -19.21 -13.22 4.30
CA GLY A 132 -20.62 -13.39 3.91
C GLY A 132 -20.77 -14.05 2.53
N GLY A 133 -22.02 -14.17 2.07
CA GLY A 133 -22.29 -14.54 0.68
C GLY A 133 -21.87 -13.40 -0.25
N GLY A 134 -21.30 -13.72 -1.42
CA GLY A 134 -20.64 -12.73 -2.30
C GLY A 134 -21.45 -11.46 -2.59
N GLU A 135 -22.79 -11.54 -2.67
CA GLU A 135 -23.66 -10.37 -2.88
C GLU A 135 -23.65 -9.36 -1.73
N LYS A 136 -23.33 -9.81 -0.51
CA LYS A 136 -23.28 -8.99 0.70
C LYS A 136 -22.34 -9.58 1.75
N MET A 137 -21.12 -9.07 1.79
CA MET A 137 -20.16 -9.37 2.84
C MET A 137 -20.10 -8.22 3.85
N ARG A 138 -20.09 -8.55 5.14
CA ARG A 138 -19.97 -7.58 6.23
C ARG A 138 -18.55 -7.53 6.76
N GLU A 139 -18.14 -6.35 7.21
CA GLU A 139 -16.85 -6.18 7.89
C GLU A 139 -16.88 -6.90 9.25
N VAL A 140 -15.78 -7.58 9.58
CA VAL A 140 -15.52 -8.18 10.88
C VAL A 140 -14.28 -7.52 11.45
N SER A 141 -14.41 -6.93 12.64
CA SER A 141 -13.31 -6.23 13.28
C SER A 141 -12.15 -7.18 13.61
N ILE A 142 -10.99 -6.85 13.07
CA ILE A 142 -9.72 -7.52 13.35
C ILE A 142 -9.22 -7.06 14.72
N LYS A 143 -8.79 -8.01 15.55
CA LYS A 143 -8.17 -7.77 16.85
C LYS A 143 -6.65 -7.75 16.75
N HIS A 144 -6.10 -8.68 15.98
CA HIS A 144 -4.66 -8.90 15.88
C HIS A 144 -4.31 -9.57 14.55
N VAL A 145 -3.10 -9.30 14.06
CA VAL A 145 -2.53 -9.93 12.87
C VAL A 145 -1.12 -10.40 13.18
N ASP A 146 -0.86 -11.70 13.02
CA ASP A 146 0.48 -12.27 13.11
C ASP A 146 0.93 -12.72 11.72
N ARG A 147 2.13 -12.30 11.30
CA ARG A 147 2.75 -12.76 10.06
C ARG A 147 4.13 -13.35 10.33
N TYR A 148 4.30 -14.62 9.98
CA TYR A 148 5.53 -15.36 10.21
C TYR A 148 6.57 -15.05 9.13
N ARG A 149 7.84 -15.10 9.52
CA ARG A 149 9.00 -14.93 8.62
C ARG A 149 9.33 -16.22 7.85
N ASP A 150 8.32 -16.93 7.38
CA ASP A 150 8.41 -18.22 6.69
C ASP A 150 7.95 -18.14 5.23
N GLY A 151 7.95 -16.93 4.67
CA GLY A 151 7.38 -16.65 3.35
C GLY A 151 5.95 -16.16 3.37
N GLY A 152 5.34 -15.99 4.56
CA GLY A 152 4.12 -15.21 4.71
C GLY A 152 2.92 -15.98 5.23
N THR A 153 3.12 -17.00 6.06
CA THR A 153 2.02 -17.52 6.87
C THR A 153 1.44 -16.39 7.70
N THR A 154 0.11 -16.24 7.69
CA THR A 154 -0.58 -15.12 8.33
C THR A 154 -1.78 -15.64 9.13
N ASN A 155 -1.88 -15.20 10.39
CA ASN A 155 -3.06 -15.35 11.24
C ASN A 155 -3.75 -14.01 11.40
N ILE A 156 -5.07 -13.97 11.21
CA ILE A 156 -5.89 -12.79 11.48
C ILE A 156 -6.94 -13.17 12.51
N GLU A 157 -6.82 -12.60 13.70
CA GLU A 157 -7.73 -12.85 14.81
C GLU A 157 -8.90 -11.85 14.80
N THR A 158 -10.10 -12.36 15.03
CA THR A 158 -11.31 -11.55 15.17
C THR A 158 -12.10 -11.98 16.42
N ALA A 159 -13.23 -11.32 16.71
CA ALA A 159 -14.14 -11.82 17.73
C ALA A 159 -14.86 -13.13 17.33
N GLU A 160 -14.94 -13.42 16.04
CA GLU A 160 -15.73 -14.52 15.49
C GLU A 160 -14.88 -15.74 15.16
N GLY A 161 -13.56 -15.61 15.08
CA GLY A 161 -12.67 -16.69 14.71
C GLY A 161 -11.30 -16.20 14.27
N VAL A 162 -10.45 -17.15 13.89
CA VAL A 162 -9.12 -16.90 13.36
C VAL A 162 -9.05 -17.39 11.92
N LEU A 163 -8.62 -16.52 11.02
CA LEU A 163 -8.22 -16.91 9.67
C LEU A 163 -6.74 -17.32 9.71
N TYR A 164 -6.46 -18.57 9.34
CA TYR A 164 -5.12 -19.07 9.07
C TYR A 164 -4.90 -19.12 7.55
N SER A 165 -3.92 -18.37 7.06
CA SER A 165 -3.46 -18.42 5.66
C SER A 165 -2.01 -18.92 5.63
N PRO A 166 -1.73 -20.15 5.16
CA PRO A 166 -0.37 -20.67 5.11
C PRO A 166 0.51 -19.97 4.07
N THR A 167 1.82 -20.00 4.29
CA THR A 167 2.82 -19.64 3.29
C THR A 167 2.65 -20.49 2.01
N PRO A 168 2.82 -19.91 0.81
CA PRO A 168 2.77 -20.67 -0.44
C PRO A 168 3.88 -21.74 -0.55
N PHE A 169 4.92 -21.66 0.29
CA PHE A 169 6.00 -22.64 0.33
C PHE A 169 5.65 -23.95 1.03
N ARG A 170 4.48 -24.03 1.69
CA ARG A 170 3.96 -25.23 2.34
C ARG A 170 2.78 -25.79 1.56
N SER A 171 3.06 -26.72 0.64
CA SER A 171 2.04 -27.36 -0.21
C SER A 171 1.08 -28.27 0.56
N ASP A 172 1.45 -28.70 1.76
CA ASP A 172 0.65 -29.56 2.65
C ASP A 172 -0.34 -28.78 3.53
N ALA A 173 -0.09 -27.48 3.73
CA ALA A 173 -0.88 -26.65 4.62
C ALA A 173 -2.13 -26.12 3.91
N VAL A 174 -3.26 -26.14 4.62
CA VAL A 174 -4.56 -25.69 4.11
C VAL A 174 -4.97 -24.45 4.89
N ALA A 175 -5.47 -23.43 4.19
CA ALA A 175 -6.06 -22.26 4.85
C ALA A 175 -7.30 -22.67 5.64
N THR A 176 -7.49 -22.11 6.84
CA THR A 176 -8.63 -22.45 7.69
C THR A 176 -9.28 -21.21 8.30
N TRP A 177 -10.58 -21.34 8.59
CA TRP A 177 -11.33 -20.44 9.46
C TRP A 177 -11.71 -21.19 10.73
N GLN A 178 -11.54 -20.55 11.89
CA GLN A 178 -11.80 -21.16 13.21
C GLN A 178 -11.02 -22.47 13.48
N GLY A 179 -9.97 -22.75 12.70
CA GLY A 179 -9.09 -23.91 12.85
C GLY A 179 -9.59 -25.19 12.16
N ASP A 180 -10.88 -25.34 11.93
CA ASP A 180 -11.50 -26.57 11.41
C ASP A 180 -12.18 -26.40 10.04
N VAL A 181 -12.67 -25.20 9.72
CA VAL A 181 -13.28 -24.90 8.41
C VAL A 181 -12.19 -24.72 7.37
N LYS A 182 -11.99 -25.72 6.51
CA LYS A 182 -11.03 -25.65 5.40
C LYS A 182 -11.52 -24.69 4.32
N LEU A 183 -10.62 -23.81 3.89
CA LEU A 183 -10.89 -22.77 2.92
C LEU A 183 -10.22 -23.07 1.58
N THR A 184 -10.86 -22.67 0.49
CA THR A 184 -10.26 -22.70 -0.85
C THR A 184 -9.78 -21.31 -1.21
N LYS A 185 -8.48 -21.16 -1.50
CA LYS A 185 -7.94 -19.88 -2.01
C LYS A 185 -8.47 -19.62 -3.41
N LEU A 186 -8.99 -18.42 -3.63
CA LEU A 186 -9.55 -17.98 -4.90
C LEU A 186 -8.67 -16.88 -5.49
N ASP A 187 -8.73 -16.74 -6.82
CA ASP A 187 -8.07 -15.66 -7.54
C ASP A 187 -8.98 -14.42 -7.59
N PRO A 188 -8.61 -13.30 -6.92
CA PRO A 188 -9.43 -12.09 -6.91
C PRO A 188 -9.68 -11.51 -8.30
N THR A 189 -8.81 -11.78 -9.28
CA THR A 189 -8.97 -11.27 -10.66
C THR A 189 -10.17 -11.89 -11.40
N GLN A 190 -10.71 -13.00 -10.89
CA GLN A 190 -11.92 -13.63 -11.40
C GLN A 190 -13.21 -13.00 -10.86
N PHE A 191 -13.08 -11.95 -10.04
CA PHE A 191 -14.19 -11.27 -9.41
C PHE A 191 -14.15 -9.77 -9.72
N HIS A 192 -15.34 -9.20 -9.90
CA HIS A 192 -15.57 -7.79 -9.71
C HIS A 192 -15.81 -7.54 -8.21
N ILE A 193 -14.90 -6.81 -7.57
CA ILE A 193 -14.91 -6.54 -6.12
C ILE A 193 -15.22 -5.07 -5.90
N VAL A 194 -16.28 -4.79 -5.15
CA VAL A 194 -16.67 -3.43 -4.78
C VAL A 194 -16.65 -3.31 -3.27
N GLU A 195 -15.69 -2.54 -2.74
CA GLU A 195 -15.62 -2.18 -1.33
C GLU A 195 -16.33 -0.86 -1.07
N THR A 196 -17.23 -0.85 -0.09
CA THR A 196 -17.95 0.35 0.37
C THR A 196 -17.78 0.49 1.88
N GLU A 197 -18.19 1.63 2.45
CA GLU A 197 -18.23 1.80 3.90
C GLU A 197 -19.14 0.77 4.60
N SER A 198 -20.13 0.24 3.89
CA SER A 198 -21.13 -0.69 4.43
C SER A 198 -20.77 -2.18 4.30
N GLY A 199 -19.69 -2.51 3.60
CA GLY A 199 -19.30 -3.89 3.31
C GLY A 199 -18.73 -4.08 1.91
N VAL A 200 -18.64 -5.35 1.49
CA VAL A 200 -18.06 -5.75 0.20
C VAL A 200 -19.07 -6.55 -0.61
N GLN A 201 -19.04 -6.34 -1.92
CA GLN A 201 -19.73 -7.16 -2.90
C GLN A 201 -18.70 -7.83 -3.82
N LEU A 202 -18.89 -9.12 -4.04
CA LEU A 202 -18.12 -9.97 -4.94
C LEU A 202 -19.06 -10.52 -6.01
N GLN A 203 -18.80 -10.20 -7.27
CA GLN A 203 -19.48 -10.79 -8.41
C GLN A 203 -18.46 -11.53 -9.28
N ARG A 204 -18.70 -12.79 -9.61
CA ARG A 204 -17.81 -13.55 -10.49
C ARG A 204 -17.93 -13.01 -11.92
N ASN A 205 -16.79 -12.81 -12.58
CA ASN A 205 -16.71 -12.39 -13.99
C ASN A 205 -17.20 -13.49 -14.93
#